data_AF-A0A182ERQ8-F1
#
_entry.id   AF-A0A182ERQ8-F1
#
_cell.length_a   1.000
_cell.length_b   1.000
_cell.length_c   1.000
_cell.angle_alpha   90.00
_cell.angle_beta   90.00
_cell.angle_gamma   90.00
#
_symmetry.space_group_name_H-M   'P 1'
#
loop_
_entity.id
_entity.type
_entity.pdbx_description
1 polymer ?
#
loop_
_entity_poly.entity_id
_entity_poly.type
_entity_poly.pdbx_seq_one_letter_code
_entity_poly.pdbx_strand_id
1 'polypeptide(L)'
;MAQMGAARFEDARLRARQSSSATSGLLSFEQNESDRLRMLERRQQETDYQHQTRLRSHQLRDYRLAFRYNPADNYSLSPHVLIGTMSEVCPYFKALKFKGEAKGMFCAAGKIKLAQVEPSESLKTLFARYTAKLN
;
A
#
# COMPACT_ATOMS: atom_id res chain seq x y z
N MET A 1 -35.81 -42.63 63.19
CA MET A 1 -34.66 -42.68 62.26
C MET A 1 -34.94 -42.09 60.86
N ALA A 2 -36.19 -41.81 60.45
CA ALA A 2 -36.50 -41.34 59.09
C ALA A 2 -36.15 -39.86 58.77
N GLN A 3 -36.09 -38.97 59.76
CA GLN A 3 -35.86 -37.53 59.52
C GLN A 3 -34.41 -37.18 59.16
N MET A 4 -33.44 -38.00 59.58
CA MET A 4 -32.01 -37.74 59.37
C MET A 4 -31.59 -37.97 57.90
N GLY A 5 -32.31 -38.84 57.18
CA GLY A 5 -32.09 -39.07 55.74
C GLY A 5 -32.58 -37.93 54.86
N ALA A 6 -33.73 -37.32 55.21
CA ALA A 6 -34.28 -36.18 54.49
C ALA A 6 -33.40 -34.92 54.59
N ALA A 7 -32.87 -34.64 55.79
CA ALA A 7 -31.97 -33.50 56.01
C ALA A 7 -30.66 -33.62 55.21
N ARG A 8 -30.08 -34.84 55.16
CA ARG A 8 -28.87 -35.10 54.35
C ARG A 8 -29.12 -34.98 52.85
N PHE A 9 -30.31 -35.37 52.39
CA PHE A 9 -30.68 -35.26 50.98
C PHE A 9 -30.86 -33.79 50.55
N GLU A 10 -31.53 -32.97 51.35
CA GLU A 10 -31.68 -31.54 51.06
C GLU A 10 -30.34 -30.78 51.14
N ASP A 11 -29.47 -31.14 52.08
CA ASP A 11 -28.11 -30.60 52.17
C ASP A 11 -27.24 -30.95 50.93
N ALA A 12 -27.34 -32.20 50.44
CA ALA A 12 -26.70 -32.60 49.19
C ALA A 12 -27.25 -31.84 47.97
N ARG A 13 -28.55 -31.59 47.93
CA ARG A 13 -29.23 -30.84 46.86
C ARG A 13 -28.82 -29.36 46.87
N LEU A 14 -28.71 -28.74 48.05
CA LEU A 14 -28.23 -27.37 48.21
C LEU A 14 -26.77 -27.23 47.76
N ARG A 15 -25.90 -28.16 48.16
CA ARG A 15 -24.50 -28.19 47.68
C ARG A 15 -24.41 -28.35 46.17
N ALA A 16 -25.18 -29.27 45.57
CA ALA A 16 -25.20 -29.46 44.12
C ALA A 16 -25.65 -28.19 43.38
N ARG A 17 -26.66 -27.48 43.91
CA ARG A 17 -27.12 -26.20 43.35
C ARG A 17 -26.08 -25.10 43.47
N GLN A 18 -25.42 -24.97 44.63
CA GLN A 18 -24.36 -24.00 44.83
C GLN A 18 -23.17 -24.27 43.90
N SER A 19 -22.71 -25.52 43.81
CA SER A 19 -21.65 -25.91 42.89
C SER A 19 -22.02 -25.64 41.44
N SER A 20 -23.25 -25.97 41.01
CA SER A 20 -23.74 -25.70 39.65
C SER A 20 -23.84 -24.19 39.35
N SER A 21 -24.21 -23.38 40.35
CA SER A 21 -24.28 -21.92 40.18
C SER A 21 -22.89 -21.29 40.10
N ALA A 22 -21.94 -21.80 40.89
CA ALA A 22 -20.56 -21.36 40.88
C ALA A 22 -19.87 -21.72 39.56
N THR A 23 -20.06 -22.95 39.05
CA THR A 23 -19.52 -23.35 37.74
C THR A 23 -20.17 -22.58 36.60
N SER A 24 -21.50 -22.37 36.63
CA SER A 24 -22.17 -21.53 35.64
C SER A 24 -21.64 -20.09 35.65
N GLY A 25 -21.41 -19.50 36.82
CA GLY A 25 -20.86 -18.15 36.94
C GLY A 25 -19.43 -18.03 36.39
N LEU A 26 -18.59 -19.04 36.65
CA LEU A 26 -17.21 -19.09 36.17
C LEU A 26 -17.17 -19.23 34.64
N LEU A 27 -18.02 -20.09 34.07
CA LEU A 27 -18.17 -20.23 32.61
C LEU A 27 -18.68 -18.94 31.95
N SER A 28 -19.65 -18.25 32.57
CA SER A 28 -20.13 -16.96 32.07
C SER A 28 -19.06 -15.87 32.13
N PHE A 29 -18.19 -15.90 33.15
CA PHE A 29 -17.07 -14.97 33.25
C PHE A 29 -16.04 -15.20 32.13
N GLU A 30 -15.61 -16.45 31.92
CA GLU A 30 -14.64 -16.80 30.86
C GLU A 30 -15.19 -16.51 29.45
N GLN A 31 -16.48 -16.75 29.22
CA GLN A 31 -17.15 -16.40 27.97
C GLN A 31 -17.16 -14.88 27.74
N ASN A 32 -17.52 -14.10 28.76
CA ASN A 32 -17.53 -12.63 28.67
C ASN A 32 -16.12 -12.05 28.43
N GLU A 33 -15.09 -12.64 29.03
CA GLU A 33 -13.70 -12.26 28.79
C GLU A 33 -13.24 -12.61 27.37
N SER A 34 -13.61 -13.80 26.89
CA SER A 34 -13.35 -14.23 25.50
C SER A 34 -14.05 -13.32 24.48
N ASP A 35 -15.29 -12.93 24.74
CA ASP A 35 -16.06 -12.03 23.89
C ASP A 35 -15.46 -10.62 23.88
N ARG A 36 -14.96 -10.14 25.03
CA ARG A 36 -14.22 -8.89 25.13
C ARG A 36 -12.95 -8.90 24.29
N LEU A 37 -12.15 -9.97 24.37
CA LEU A 37 -10.94 -10.13 23.58
C LEU A 37 -11.25 -10.15 22.07
N ARG A 38 -12.29 -10.90 21.67
CA ARG A 38 -12.74 -10.94 20.27
C ARG A 38 -13.20 -9.57 19.76
N MET A 39 -13.87 -8.79 20.60
CA MET A 39 -14.29 -7.43 20.26
C MET A 39 -13.11 -6.45 20.12
N LEU A 40 -12.07 -6.60 20.94
CA LEU A 40 -10.85 -5.80 20.82
C LEU A 40 -10.07 -6.16 19.55
N GLU A 41 -9.92 -7.44 19.25
CA GLU A 41 -9.26 -7.92 18.03
C GLU A 41 -9.97 -7.43 16.78
N ARG A 42 -11.31 -7.49 16.74
CA ARG A 42 -12.10 -6.93 15.64
C ARG A 42 -11.89 -5.42 15.47
N ARG A 43 -11.85 -4.66 16.57
CA ARG A 43 -11.58 -3.21 16.50
C ARG A 43 -10.18 -2.93 15.96
N GLN A 44 -9.18 -3.68 16.41
CA GLN A 44 -7.81 -3.54 15.93
C GLN A 44 -7.69 -3.84 14.44
N GLN A 45 -8.31 -4.94 14.00
CA GLN A 45 -8.33 -5.33 12.59
C GLN A 45 -9.02 -4.27 11.72
N GLU A 46 -10.11 -3.67 12.21
CA GLU A 46 -10.81 -2.60 11.51
C GLU A 46 -9.97 -1.33 11.42
N THR A 47 -9.26 -0.94 12.48
CA THR A 47 -8.32 0.20 12.44
C THR A 47 -7.16 -0.05 11.48
N ASP A 48 -6.60 -1.26 11.46
CA ASP A 48 -5.49 -1.63 10.58
C ASP A 48 -5.94 -1.62 9.11
N TYR A 49 -7.12 -2.17 8.82
CA TYR A 49 -7.72 -2.13 7.49
C TYR A 49 -7.99 -0.69 7.03
N GLN A 50 -8.54 0.17 7.89
CA GLN A 50 -8.74 1.58 7.58
C GLN A 50 -7.42 2.30 7.32
N HIS A 51 -6.40 2.04 8.12
CA HIS A 51 -5.07 2.62 7.95
C HIS A 51 -4.44 2.20 6.61
N GLN A 52 -4.43 0.90 6.32
CA GLN A 52 -3.95 0.36 5.04
C GLN A 52 -4.72 0.96 3.84
N THR A 53 -6.04 1.08 3.95
CA THR A 53 -6.88 1.64 2.89
C THR A 53 -6.53 3.10 2.63
N ARG A 54 -6.33 3.91 3.68
CA ARG A 54 -5.92 5.32 3.55
C ARG A 54 -4.55 5.47 2.91
N LEU A 55 -3.58 4.65 3.31
CA LEU A 55 -2.24 4.65 2.69
C LEU A 55 -2.30 4.30 1.21
N ARG A 56 -3.07 3.25 0.84
CA ARG A 56 -3.26 2.85 -0.55
C ARG A 56 -3.95 3.94 -1.37
N SER A 57 -4.96 4.61 -0.81
CA SER A 57 -5.63 5.74 -1.47
C SER A 57 -4.70 6.94 -1.65
N HIS A 58 -3.79 7.20 -0.70
CA HIS A 58 -2.76 8.24 -0.84
C HIS A 58 -1.81 7.91 -1.98
N GLN A 59 -1.23 6.70 -1.99
CA GLN A 59 -0.34 6.23 -3.05
C GLN A 59 -1.00 6.34 -4.44
N LEU A 60 -2.26 5.91 -4.58
CA LEU A 60 -2.99 5.99 -5.85
C LEU A 60 -3.27 7.43 -6.31
N ARG A 61 -3.43 8.39 -5.38
CA ARG A 61 -3.52 9.82 -5.72
C ARG A 61 -2.21 10.32 -6.30
N ASP A 62 -1.08 9.99 -5.69
CA ASP A 62 0.24 10.47 -6.13
C ASP A 62 0.59 10.00 -7.55
N TYR A 63 0.26 8.74 -7.89
CA TYR A 63 0.46 8.24 -9.27
C TYR A 63 -0.39 8.97 -10.33
N ARG A 64 -1.59 9.44 -9.97
CA ARG A 64 -2.43 10.22 -10.89
C ARG A 64 -1.93 11.64 -11.09
N LEU A 65 -1.24 12.21 -10.10
CA LEU A 65 -0.62 13.53 -10.22
C LEU A 65 0.58 13.52 -11.17
N ALA A 66 1.30 12.39 -11.29
CA ALA A 66 2.41 12.27 -12.23
C ALA A 66 2.02 12.55 -13.70
N PHE A 67 0.74 12.33 -14.06
CA PHE A 67 0.21 12.59 -15.41
C PHE A 67 -0.55 13.92 -15.52
N ARG A 68 -0.66 14.69 -14.44
CA ARG A 68 -1.34 15.99 -14.42
C ARG A 68 -0.42 17.03 -13.81
N TYR A 69 0.52 17.51 -14.63
CA TYR A 69 1.41 18.59 -14.23
C TYR A 69 0.62 19.86 -13.89
N ASN A 70 0.83 20.38 -12.68
CA ASN A 70 0.27 21.63 -12.20
C ASN A 70 1.43 22.55 -11.77
N PRO A 71 1.70 23.65 -12.49
CA PRO A 71 2.83 24.52 -12.20
C PRO A 71 2.73 25.28 -10.88
N ALA A 72 1.56 25.33 -10.24
CA ALA A 72 1.38 25.95 -8.93
C ALA A 72 1.90 25.08 -7.77
N ASP A 73 2.11 23.78 -8.00
CA ASP A 73 2.56 22.84 -6.97
C ASP A 73 4.10 22.85 -6.85
N ASN A 74 4.60 22.89 -5.62
CA ASN A 74 6.05 22.81 -5.36
C ASN A 74 6.51 21.35 -5.27
N TYR A 75 6.81 20.75 -6.42
CA TYR A 75 7.26 19.35 -6.52
C TYR A 75 8.60 19.06 -5.83
N SER A 76 9.44 20.08 -5.57
CA SER A 76 10.73 19.91 -4.90
C SER A 76 10.61 19.46 -3.43
N LEU A 77 9.44 19.68 -2.82
CA LEU A 77 9.15 19.24 -1.44
C LEU A 77 8.54 17.85 -1.38
N SER A 78 8.26 17.20 -2.52
CA SER A 78 7.62 15.89 -2.53
C SER A 78 8.61 14.80 -2.10
N PRO A 79 8.28 13.99 -1.07
CA PRO A 79 9.13 12.88 -0.65
C PRO A 79 9.24 11.78 -1.72
N HIS A 80 8.37 11.80 -2.72
CA HIS A 80 8.35 10.84 -3.83
C HIS A 80 9.18 11.30 -5.04
N VAL A 81 9.59 12.57 -5.09
CA VAL A 81 10.38 13.15 -6.19
C VAL A 81 11.83 13.32 -5.74
N LEU A 82 12.61 12.24 -5.80
CA LEU A 82 14.05 12.27 -5.53
C LEU A 82 14.81 12.58 -6.82
N ILE A 83 14.95 13.87 -7.13
CA ILE A 83 15.88 14.32 -8.17
C ILE A 83 17.28 14.36 -7.54
N GLY A 84 18.08 13.31 -7.79
CA GLY A 84 19.45 13.22 -7.30
C GLY A 84 20.38 14.28 -7.89
N THR A 85 21.63 14.35 -7.44
CA THR A 85 22.64 15.25 -8.05
C THR A 85 23.16 14.70 -9.37
N MET A 86 23.42 15.57 -10.35
CA MET A 86 24.07 15.20 -11.60
C MET A 86 25.56 14.97 -11.38
N SER A 87 25.94 13.78 -10.93
CA SER A 87 27.31 13.44 -10.51
C SER A 87 28.09 12.61 -11.54
N GLU A 88 27.42 12.03 -12.54
CA GLU A 88 28.07 11.19 -13.53
C GLU A 88 28.38 11.97 -14.80
N VAL A 89 29.52 11.69 -15.43
CA VAL A 89 29.86 12.27 -16.73
C VAL A 89 29.39 11.32 -17.84
N CYS A 90 28.61 11.87 -18.76
CA CYS A 90 28.13 11.19 -19.96
C CYS A 90 29.30 10.93 -20.93
N PRO A 91 29.60 9.68 -21.30
CA PRO A 91 30.77 9.37 -22.14
C PRO A 91 30.65 9.93 -23.56
N TYR A 92 29.42 10.20 -24.03
CA TYR A 92 29.16 10.70 -25.38
C TYR A 92 29.29 12.21 -25.51
N PHE A 93 28.78 12.95 -24.52
CA PHE A 93 28.66 14.40 -24.59
C PHE A 93 29.55 15.15 -23.59
N LYS A 94 30.29 14.42 -22.74
CA LYS A 94 31.10 14.98 -21.66
C LYS A 94 30.33 15.95 -20.75
N ALA A 95 29.01 15.83 -20.69
CA ALA A 95 28.16 16.61 -19.81
C ALA A 95 27.81 15.80 -18.56
N LEU A 96 27.44 16.50 -17.47
CA LEU A 96 26.90 15.85 -16.28
C LEU A 96 25.53 15.23 -16.60
N LYS A 97 25.22 14.11 -15.95
CA LYS A 97 23.97 13.35 -16.05
C LYS A 97 23.56 12.79 -14.69
N PHE A 98 22.30 12.38 -14.55
CA PHE A 98 21.85 11.70 -13.32
C PHE A 98 22.33 10.25 -13.28
N LYS A 99 22.53 9.75 -12.05
CA LYS A 99 22.79 8.33 -11.82
C LYS A 99 21.56 7.50 -12.21
N GLY A 100 21.75 6.51 -13.08
CA GLY A 100 20.65 5.69 -13.61
C GLY A 100 19.85 6.31 -14.76
N GLU A 101 20.27 7.48 -15.26
CA GLU A 101 19.66 8.06 -16.46
C GLU A 101 19.81 7.12 -17.66
N ALA A 102 18.71 6.93 -18.40
CA ALA A 102 18.68 6.05 -19.55
C ALA A 102 19.69 6.48 -20.61
N LYS A 103 20.44 5.52 -21.16
CA LYS A 103 21.45 5.78 -22.18
C LYS A 103 20.80 6.43 -23.40
N GLY A 104 21.26 7.63 -23.77
CA GLY A 104 20.73 8.40 -24.89
C GLY A 104 19.70 9.46 -24.52
N MET A 105 19.31 9.57 -23.26
CA MET A 105 18.58 10.73 -22.74
C MET A 105 19.55 11.88 -22.41
N PHE A 106 19.02 13.09 -22.57
CA PHE A 106 19.65 14.40 -22.62
C PHE A 106 20.77 14.65 -21.58
N CYS A 107 22.01 14.40 -21.98
CA CYS A 107 23.17 14.97 -21.30
C CYS A 107 23.09 16.51 -21.46
N ALA A 108 23.25 17.29 -20.38
CA ALA A 108 22.81 18.70 -20.15
C ALA A 108 23.05 19.78 -21.24
N ALA A 109 23.68 19.46 -22.36
CA ALA A 109 23.84 20.31 -23.54
C ALA A 109 22.72 20.15 -24.59
N GLY A 110 21.66 19.37 -24.33
CA GLY A 110 20.53 19.20 -25.25
C GLY A 110 20.87 18.42 -26.54
N LYS A 111 22.06 17.83 -26.63
CA LYS A 111 22.48 17.06 -27.80
C LYS A 111 22.12 15.60 -27.57
N ILE A 112 21.28 15.05 -28.45
CA ILE A 112 20.89 13.64 -28.43
C ILE A 112 21.67 12.92 -29.54
N LYS A 113 22.34 11.83 -29.20
CA LYS A 113 22.92 10.91 -30.18
C LYS A 113 22.01 9.69 -30.17
N LEU A 114 20.93 9.78 -30.93
CA LEU A 114 20.10 8.61 -31.20
C LEU A 114 20.94 7.61 -31.99
N ALA A 115 20.78 6.32 -31.67
CA ALA A 115 21.21 5.30 -32.61
C ALA A 115 20.47 5.54 -33.93
N GLN A 116 21.15 5.35 -35.06
CA GLN A 116 20.50 5.44 -36.36
C GLN A 116 19.42 4.35 -36.42
N VAL A 117 18.16 4.76 -36.33
CA VAL A 117 17.01 3.87 -36.47
C VAL A 117 16.70 3.79 -37.96
N GLU A 118 16.77 2.58 -38.52
CA GLU A 118 16.28 2.36 -39.87
C GLU A 118 14.77 2.63 -39.90
N PRO A 119 14.29 3.57 -40.74
CA PRO A 119 12.87 3.89 -40.78
C PRO A 119 12.09 2.67 -41.29
N SER A 120 10.87 2.48 -40.77
CA SER A 120 9.95 1.50 -41.34
C SER A 120 9.62 1.87 -42.80
N GLU A 121 9.29 0.86 -43.62
CA GLU A 121 8.87 1.06 -45.00
C GLU A 121 7.74 2.09 -45.12
N SER A 122 6.78 2.05 -44.20
CA SER A 122 5.67 3.02 -44.13
C SER A 122 6.13 4.47 -43.98
N LEU A 123 7.18 4.73 -43.19
CA LEU A 123 7.76 6.06 -43.04
C LEU A 123 8.51 6.49 -44.30
N LYS A 124 9.27 5.58 -44.92
CA LYS A 124 10.01 5.84 -46.17
C LYS A 124 9.05 6.26 -47.29
N THR A 125 7.93 5.55 -47.45
CA THR A 125 6.90 5.90 -48.45
C THR A 125 6.28 7.28 -48.18
N LEU A 126 6.02 7.61 -46.91
CA LEU A 126 5.46 8.90 -46.52
C LEU A 126 6.41 10.06 -46.87
N PHE A 127 7.69 9.92 -46.56
CA PHE A 127 8.69 10.94 -46.89
C PHE A 127 8.87 11.10 -48.41
N ALA A 128 8.91 10.01 -49.17
CA ALA A 128 9.00 10.06 -50.63
C ALA A 128 7.81 10.78 -51.28
N ARG A 129 6.60 10.61 -50.72
CA ARG A 129 5.41 11.32 -51.19
C ARG A 129 5.44 12.82 -50.87
N TYR A 130 6.06 13.20 -49.76
CA TYR A 130 6.20 14.61 -49.37
C TYR A 130 7.23 15.34 -50.24
N THR A 131 8.36 14.70 -50.55
CA THR A 131 9.40 15.29 -51.40
C THR A 131 8.96 15.39 -52.85
N ALA A 132 8.15 14.45 -53.35
CA ALA A 132 7.57 14.50 -54.69
C ALA A 132 6.49 15.60 -54.89
N LYS A 133 5.99 16.22 -53.81
CA LYS A 133 5.02 17.33 -53.87
C LYS A 133 5.66 18.72 -53.83
N LEU A 134 6.96 18.80 -53.54
CA LEU A 134 7.71 20.05 -53.39
C LEU A 134 8.58 20.36 -54.62
N ASN A 135 8.60 19.47 -55.61
CA ASN A 135 9.16 19.66 -56.95
C ASN A 135 8.01 19.76 -57.96
#